data_AF-A0A3B9FSS0-F1
#
_entry.id   AF-A0A3B9FSS0-F1
#
_cell.length_a   1.000
_cell.length_b   1.000
_cell.length_c   1.000
_cell.angle_alpha   90.00
_cell.angle_beta   90.00
_cell.angle_gamma   90.00
#
_symmetry.space_group_name_H-M   'P 1'
#
loop_
_entity.id
_entity.type
_entity.pdbx_description
1 polymer ?
#
loop_
_entity_poly.entity_id
_entity_poly.type
_entity_poly.pdbx_seq_one_letter_code
_entity_poly.pdbx_strand_id
1 'polypeptide(L)'
;DFEKDIVQQLPETLRHIQEFLGVSVLDLDHTIRSNEASEAVNDSVRDMVRRPNFVKTVLKKLIPSARFRKKARRFMIERNQQAASASRLEEEEAREINRKYFAEEIAGIRELTGLPFEHWSI
;
A
#
# COMPACT_ATOMS: atom_id res chain seq x y z
N ASP A 1 -9.63 -14.70 -8.25
CA ASP A 1 -9.50 -14.23 -6.86
C ASP A 1 -8.19 -13.47 -6.66
N PHE A 2 -8.19 -12.35 -5.93
CA PHE A 2 -7.07 -11.38 -5.90
C PHE A 2 -5.71 -12.00 -5.54
N GLU A 3 -5.65 -12.81 -4.49
CA GLU A 3 -4.40 -13.46 -4.04
C GLU A 3 -3.81 -14.35 -5.16
N LYS A 4 -4.65 -15.12 -5.83
CA LYS A 4 -4.22 -16.02 -6.90
C LYS A 4 -3.86 -15.23 -8.16
N ASP A 5 -4.74 -14.34 -8.59
CA ASP A 5 -4.64 -13.70 -9.90
C ASP A 5 -3.60 -12.57 -9.90
N ILE A 6 -3.51 -11.81 -8.81
CA ILE A 6 -2.64 -10.61 -8.73
C ILE A 6 -1.35 -10.90 -7.97
N VAL A 7 -1.37 -11.68 -6.88
CA VAL A 7 -0.14 -11.95 -6.11
C VAL A 7 0.67 -13.10 -6.72
N GLN A 8 -0.01 -14.17 -7.17
CA GLN A 8 0.67 -15.37 -7.66
C GLN A 8 0.80 -15.43 -9.19
N GLN A 9 -0.16 -14.89 -9.94
CA GLN A 9 -0.27 -15.07 -11.40
C GLN A 9 -0.35 -13.74 -12.17
N LEU A 10 0.30 -12.68 -11.66
CA LEU A 10 0.23 -11.33 -12.22
C LEU A 10 0.48 -11.25 -13.75
N PRO A 11 1.47 -11.95 -14.34
CA PRO A 11 1.72 -11.91 -15.78
C PRO A 11 0.52 -12.40 -16.60
N GLU A 12 -0.07 -13.53 -16.20
CA GLU A 12 -1.23 -14.12 -16.89
C GLU A 12 -2.47 -13.25 -16.73
N THR A 13 -2.67 -12.66 -15.56
CA THR A 13 -3.77 -11.74 -15.32
C THR A 13 -3.66 -10.48 -16.17
N LEU A 14 -2.46 -9.91 -16.30
CA LEU A 14 -2.22 -8.76 -17.18
C LEU A 14 -2.43 -9.13 -18.66
N ARG A 15 -2.09 -10.35 -19.07
CA ARG A 15 -2.40 -10.85 -20.42
C ARG A 15 -3.92 -10.91 -20.63
N HIS A 16 -4.68 -11.53 -19.71
CA HIS A 16 -6.13 -11.59 -19.80
C HIS A 16 -6.79 -10.21 -19.82
N ILE A 17 -6.28 -9.24 -19.06
CA ILE A 17 -6.75 -7.85 -19.09
C ILE A 17 -6.51 -7.23 -20.46
N GLN A 18 -5.31 -7.41 -21.05
CA GLN A 18 -4.99 -6.89 -22.37
C GLN A 18 -5.88 -7.50 -23.46
N GLU A 19 -6.12 -8.81 -23.39
CA GLU A 19 -7.03 -9.52 -24.29
C GLU A 19 -8.48 -9.04 -24.14
N PHE A 20 -8.95 -8.86 -22.90
CA PHE A 20 -10.28 -8.34 -22.61
C PHE A 20 -10.48 -6.93 -23.18
N LEU A 21 -9.46 -6.07 -23.08
CA LEU A 21 -9.48 -4.72 -23.65
C LEU A 21 -9.32 -4.70 -25.18
N GLY A 22 -9.02 -5.84 -25.81
CA GLY A 22 -8.81 -5.94 -27.25
C GLY A 22 -7.54 -5.25 -27.74
N VAL A 23 -6.54 -5.09 -26.88
CA VAL A 23 -5.24 -4.49 -27.23
C VAL A 23 -4.20 -5.57 -27.52
N SER A 24 -3.13 -5.20 -28.22
CA SER A 24 -1.99 -6.09 -28.44
C SER A 24 -1.34 -6.45 -27.10
N VAL A 25 -1.14 -7.75 -26.85
CA VAL A 25 -0.45 -8.23 -25.64
C VAL A 25 1.01 -7.78 -25.68
N LEU A 26 1.40 -6.99 -24.69
CA LEU A 26 2.76 -6.58 -24.41
C LEU A 26 3.28 -7.31 -23.17
N ASP A 27 4.58 -7.61 -23.19
CA ASP A 27 5.31 -8.07 -22.02
C ASP A 27 5.61 -6.86 -21.13
N LEU A 28 4.97 -6.80 -19.96
CA LEU A 28 5.04 -5.66 -19.05
C LEU A 28 6.07 -5.95 -17.95
N ASP A 29 6.85 -4.95 -17.54
CA ASP A 29 7.74 -5.11 -16.38
C ASP A 29 6.92 -5.21 -15.08
N HIS A 30 6.83 -6.43 -14.56
CA HIS A 30 6.09 -6.76 -13.34
C HIS A 30 6.85 -6.44 -12.05
N THR A 31 8.11 -5.98 -12.13
CA THR A 31 8.93 -5.65 -10.95
C THR A 31 8.63 -4.26 -10.38
N ILE A 32 7.86 -3.45 -11.10
CA ILE A 32 7.50 -2.09 -10.70
C ILE A 32 6.45 -2.15 -9.59
N ARG A 33 6.87 -1.87 -8.35
CA ARG A 33 5.96 -1.74 -7.20
C ARG A 33 5.42 -0.31 -7.12
N SER A 34 4.10 -0.18 -7.10
CA SER A 34 3.43 1.11 -6.86
C SER A 34 3.58 1.51 -5.39
N ASN A 35 4.26 2.63 -5.15
CA ASN A 35 4.33 3.43 -3.92
C ASN A 35 3.85 2.70 -2.64
N GLU A 36 4.66 1.75 -2.15
CA GLU A 36 4.33 1.00 -0.94
C GLU A 36 4.04 1.98 0.21
N ALA A 37 2.92 1.75 0.90
CA ALA A 37 2.56 2.55 2.06
C ALA A 37 3.68 2.41 3.11
N SER A 38 4.23 3.54 3.53
CA SER A 38 5.29 3.58 4.54
C SER A 38 4.83 4.31 5.78
N GLU A 39 5.22 3.79 6.93
CA GLU A 39 5.01 4.41 8.23
C GLU A 39 6.33 4.88 8.84
N ALA A 40 6.23 5.72 9.87
CA ALA A 40 7.42 6.22 10.55
C ALA A 40 7.93 5.20 11.56
N VAL A 41 9.21 4.82 11.47
CA VAL A 41 9.87 3.99 12.50
C VAL A 41 9.84 4.71 13.84
N ASN A 42 10.10 6.02 13.83
CA ASN A 42 10.07 6.86 15.01
C ASN A 42 9.24 8.14 14.77
N ASP A 43 8.16 8.26 15.54
CA ASP A 43 7.25 9.40 15.48
C ASP A 43 7.89 10.72 15.90
N SER A 44 8.82 10.68 16.86
CA SER A 44 9.56 11.87 17.30
C SER A 44 10.50 12.39 16.21
N VAL A 45 11.14 11.50 15.45
CA VAL A 45 11.97 11.88 14.28
C VAL A 45 11.11 12.47 13.17
N ARG A 46 9.97 11.83 12.86
CA ARG A 46 8.98 12.36 11.90
C ARG A 46 8.54 13.76 12.31
N ASP A 47 8.17 13.95 13.57
CA ASP A 47 7.65 15.21 14.08
C ASP A 47 8.74 16.29 14.16
N MET A 48 9.96 15.91 14.54
CA MET A 48 11.13 16.80 14.48
C MET A 48 11.34 17.33 13.07
N VAL A 49 11.16 16.48 12.05
CA VAL A 49 11.40 16.84 10.65
C VAL A 49 10.20 17.54 10.00
N ARG A 50 8.97 17.24 10.41
CA ARG A 50 7.73 17.79 9.81
C ARG A 50 7.20 19.03 10.54
N ARG A 51 7.10 19.02 11.88
CA ARG A 51 6.53 20.12 12.69
C ARG A 51 7.51 21.25 12.97
N PRO A 52 7.07 22.52 13.09
CA PRO A 52 7.96 23.59 13.53
C PRO A 52 8.48 23.29 14.95
N ASN A 53 9.77 23.49 15.19
CA ASN A 53 10.40 23.28 16.50
C ASN A 53 11.66 24.13 16.64
N PHE A 54 12.16 24.22 17.86
CA PHE A 54 13.34 25.00 18.20
C PHE A 54 14.59 24.54 17.44
N VAL A 55 14.76 23.24 17.25
CA VAL A 55 15.88 22.64 16.49
C VAL A 55 15.93 23.16 15.05
N LYS A 56 14.78 23.26 14.36
CA LYS A 56 14.70 23.85 13.01
C LYS A 56 15.08 25.32 12.99
N THR A 57 14.75 26.07 14.04
CA THR A 57 15.12 27.48 14.16
C THR A 57 16.63 27.64 14.31
N VAL A 58 17.29 26.76 15.07
CA VAL A 58 18.75 26.72 15.21
C VAL A 58 19.43 26.27 13.91
N LEU A 59 18.96 25.19 13.28
CA LEU A 59 19.51 24.69 12.01
C LEU A 59 19.38 25.71 10.86
N LYS A 60 18.34 26.55 10.87
CA LYS A 60 18.21 27.65 9.91
C LYS A 60 19.32 28.69 10.04
N LYS A 61 19.81 28.92 11.27
CA LYS A 61 20.92 29.85 11.56
C LYS A 61 22.27 29.23 11.20
N LEU A 62 22.45 27.93 11.44
CA LEU A 62 23.70 27.21 11.16
C LEU A 62 23.87 26.84 9.68
N ILE A 63 22.79 26.48 8.99
CA ILE A 63 22.82 26.04 7.59
C ILE A 63 21.87 26.92 6.76
N PRO A 64 22.36 28.04 6.22
CA PRO A 64 21.52 28.97 5.46
C PRO A 64 21.01 28.35 4.16
N SER A 65 21.75 27.42 3.55
CA SER A 65 21.37 26.75 2.29
C SER A 65 20.06 25.97 2.42
N ALA A 66 19.00 26.47 1.76
CA ALA A 66 17.71 25.80 1.69
C ALA A 66 17.80 24.44 0.97
N ARG A 67 18.67 24.33 -0.06
CA ARG A 67 18.90 23.09 -0.81
C ARG A 67 19.46 22.00 0.09
N PHE A 68 20.47 22.33 0.90
CA PHE A 68 21.07 21.37 1.83
C PHE A 68 20.07 20.94 2.91
N ARG A 69 19.33 21.89 3.49
CA ARG A 69 18.28 21.59 4.48
C ARG A 69 17.19 20.67 3.90
N LYS A 70 16.80 20.84 2.63
CA LYS A 70 15.86 19.96 1.93
C LYS A 70 16.43 18.55 1.76
N LYS A 71 17.71 18.42 1.36
CA LYS A 71 18.38 17.13 1.21
C LYS A 71 18.49 16.38 2.54
N ALA A 72 18.92 17.07 3.60
CA ALA A 72 19.01 16.49 4.95
C ALA A 72 17.63 16.06 5.49
N ARG A 73 16.59 16.88 5.27
CA ARG A 73 15.20 16.52 5.60
C ARG A 73 14.75 15.26 4.89
N ARG A 74 14.98 15.18 3.58
CA ARG A 74 14.61 13.99 2.77
C ARG A 74 15.33 12.75 3.29
N PHE A 75 16.64 12.84 3.50
CA PHE A 75 17.45 11.74 4.04
C PHE A 75 16.94 11.23 5.39
N MET A 76 16.59 12.15 6.32
CA MET A 76 16.04 11.75 7.62
C MET A 76 14.64 11.11 7.51
N ILE A 77 13.80 11.55 6.57
CA ILE A 77 12.49 10.92 6.34
C ILE A 77 12.67 9.53 5.76
N GLU A 78 13.48 9.39 4.71
CA GLU A 78 13.74 8.11 4.03
C GLU A 78 14.33 7.07 4.97
N ARG A 79 15.23 7.47 5.88
CA ARG A 79 15.80 6.57 6.90
C ARG A 79 14.85 6.25 8.05
N ASN A 80 13.79 7.04 8.22
CA ASN A 80 12.78 6.85 9.26
C ASN A 80 11.49 6.25 8.69
N GLN A 81 11.53 5.69 7.49
CA GLN A 81 10.40 5.00 6.87
C GLN A 81 10.61 3.49 6.94
N GLN A 82 9.53 2.77 7.28
CA GLN A 82 9.42 1.33 7.12
C GLN A 82 8.13 1.00 6.38
N ALA A 83 8.04 -0.20 5.80
CA ALA A 83 6.78 -0.68 5.24
C ALA A 83 5.71 -0.68 6.33
N ALA A 84 4.53 -0.12 6.04
CA ALA A 84 3.43 -0.13 6.97
C ALA A 84 2.98 -1.57 7.22
N SER A 85 3.08 -2.05 8.46
CA SER A 85 2.51 -3.34 8.84
C SER A 85 1.13 -3.10 9.46
N ALA A 86 0.06 -3.44 8.73
CA ALA A 86 -1.24 -3.57 9.36
C ALA A 86 -1.23 -4.83 10.24
N SER A 87 -1.59 -4.71 11.51
CA SER A 87 -1.87 -5.88 12.34
C SER A 87 -3.06 -6.62 11.73
N ARG A 88 -2.89 -7.92 11.46
CA ARG A 88 -4.02 -8.75 11.06
C ARG A 88 -5.03 -8.82 12.20
N LEU A 89 -6.31 -8.81 11.85
CA LEU A 89 -7.38 -9.12 12.80
C LEU A 89 -7.20 -10.54 13.31
N GLU A 90 -7.64 -10.79 14.52
CA GLU A 90 -7.80 -12.16 15.01
C GLU A 90 -8.81 -12.90 14.12
N GLU A 91 -8.57 -14.19 13.88
CA GLU A 91 -9.33 -14.97 12.90
C GLU A 91 -10.84 -14.93 13.19
N GLU A 92 -11.22 -14.96 14.46
CA GLU A 92 -12.62 -14.94 14.88
C GLU A 92 -13.29 -13.59 14.65
N GLU A 93 -12.58 -12.49 14.89
CA GLU A 93 -13.08 -11.14 14.63
C GLU A 93 -13.26 -10.90 13.11
N ALA A 94 -12.33 -11.41 12.31
CA ALA A 94 -12.44 -11.38 10.86
C ALA A 94 -13.66 -12.18 10.36
N ARG A 95 -13.89 -13.39 10.89
CA ARG A 95 -15.08 -14.20 10.58
C ARG A 95 -16.37 -13.50 10.96
N GLU A 96 -16.44 -12.90 12.14
CA GLU A 96 -17.64 -12.21 12.61
C GLU A 96 -17.98 -11.02 11.69
N ILE A 97 -16.98 -10.19 11.36
CA ILE A 97 -17.13 -9.05 10.45
C ILE A 97 -17.57 -9.54 9.06
N ASN A 98 -16.95 -10.59 8.54
CA ASN A 98 -17.29 -11.15 7.23
C ASN A 98 -18.75 -11.59 7.18
N ARG A 99 -19.15 -12.40 8.16
CA ARG A 99 -20.50 -12.93 8.26
C ARG A 99 -21.54 -11.82 8.41
N LYS A 100 -21.23 -10.80 9.20
CA LYS A 100 -22.18 -9.74 9.57
C LYS A 100 -22.40 -8.71 8.46
N TYR A 101 -21.37 -8.43 7.66
CA TYR A 101 -21.40 -7.28 6.75
C TYR A 101 -21.11 -7.60 5.29
N PHE A 102 -20.64 -8.82 4.97
CA PHE A 102 -20.16 -9.13 3.61
C PHE A 102 -20.68 -10.44 3.04
N ALA A 103 -21.27 -11.32 3.85
CA ALA A 103 -21.71 -12.64 3.40
C ALA A 103 -22.81 -12.56 2.31
N GLU A 104 -23.77 -11.65 2.45
CA GLU A 104 -24.86 -11.47 1.48
C GLU A 104 -24.34 -10.84 0.18
N GLU A 105 -23.46 -9.85 0.30
CA GLU A 105 -22.84 -9.16 -0.83
C GLU A 105 -21.95 -10.12 -1.65
N ILE A 106 -21.15 -10.94 -0.99
CA ILE A 106 -20.30 -11.95 -1.65
C ILE A 106 -21.18 -12.94 -2.41
N ALA A 107 -22.29 -13.39 -1.82
CA ALA A 107 -23.24 -14.27 -2.50
C ALA A 107 -23.87 -13.59 -3.73
N GLY A 108 -24.30 -12.33 -3.59
CA GLY A 108 -24.89 -11.56 -4.69
C GLY A 108 -23.92 -11.31 -5.85
N ILE A 109 -22.66 -10.95 -5.56
CA ILE A 109 -21.64 -10.75 -6.60
C ILE A 109 -21.34 -12.07 -7.32
N ARG A 110 -21.28 -13.19 -6.59
CA ARG A 110 -21.07 -14.53 -7.16
C ARG A 110 -22.20 -14.90 -8.12
N GLU A 111 -23.45 -14.62 -7.75
CA GLU A 111 -24.61 -14.87 -8.62
C GLU A 111 -24.57 -13.99 -9.89
N LEU A 112 -24.23 -12.71 -9.75
CA LEU A 112 -24.21 -11.75 -10.87
C LEU A 112 -23.09 -12.02 -11.88
N THR A 113 -21.92 -12.42 -11.40
CA THR A 113 -20.71 -12.52 -12.23
C THR A 113 -20.36 -13.96 -12.61
N GLY A 114 -20.87 -14.94 -11.87
CA GLY A 114 -20.46 -16.34 -11.98
C GLY A 114 -19.00 -16.60 -11.58
N LEU A 115 -18.31 -15.63 -11.00
CA LEU A 115 -16.91 -15.74 -10.60
C LEU A 115 -16.77 -16.34 -9.19
N PRO A 116 -15.70 -17.12 -8.93
CA PRO A 116 -15.41 -17.62 -7.61
C PRO A 116 -14.83 -16.50 -6.72
N PHE A 117 -15.48 -16.27 -5.57
CA PHE A 117 -15.05 -15.34 -4.51
C PHE A 117 -14.87 -16.09 -3.19
N GLU A 118 -14.29 -17.28 -3.26
CA GLU A 118 -14.15 -18.18 -2.11
C GLU A 118 -13.17 -17.61 -1.08
N HIS A 119 -12.13 -16.91 -1.54
CA HIS A 119 -11.14 -16.28 -0.65
C HIS A 119 -11.67 -15.01 0.05
N TRP A 120 -12.87 -14.54 -0.30
CA TRP A 120 -13.50 -13.37 0.33
C TRP A 120 -14.37 -13.77 1.50
N SER A 121 -14.86 -15.02 1.53
CA SER A 121 -15.58 -15.61 2.65
C SER A 121 -14.56 -16.20 3.63
N ILE A 122 -14.28 -15.47 4.72
CA ILE A 122 -13.37 -15.87 5.80
C ILE A 122 -14.16 -16.65 6.86
#